data_AF-A0A938Q277-F1
#
_entry.id   AF-A0A938Q277-F1
#
_cell.length_a   1.000
_cell.length_b   1.000
_cell.length_c   1.000
_cell.angle_alpha   90.00
_cell.angle_beta   90.00
_cell.angle_gamma   90.00
#
_symmetry.space_group_name_H-M   'P 1'
#
loop_
_entity.id
_entity.type
_entity.pdbx_description
1 polymer ?
#
loop_
_entity_poly.entity_id
_entity_poly.type
_entity_poly.pdbx_seq_one_letter_code
_entity_poly.pdbx_strand_id
1 'polypeptide(L)' 'MIDVIDHLLSAPAAPATITLAQPSVYYVFADPALEAESAGRKLLLRMGPGNAARVQAKLKEIRNRIAATPN' A
#
# COMPACT_ATOMS: atom_id res chain seq x y z
N MET A 1 1.87 -14.30 7.60
CA MET A 1 2.56 -13.85 6.37
C MET A 1 1.58 -13.58 5.24
N ILE A 2 0.66 -14.50 4.96
CA ILE A 2 -0.46 -14.26 4.03
C ILE A 2 -1.30 -13.05 4.49
N ASP A 3 -1.54 -12.89 5.79
CA ASP A 3 -2.33 -11.78 6.35
C ASP A 3 -1.75 -10.41 6.02
N VAL A 4 -0.41 -10.30 5.96
CA VAL A 4 0.26 -9.05 5.58
C VAL A 4 0.05 -8.75 4.10
N ILE A 5 0.08 -9.78 3.25
CA ILE A 5 -0.21 -9.62 1.82
C ILE A 5 -1.68 -9.21 1.62
N ASP A 6 -2.60 -9.84 2.35
CA ASP A 6 -4.04 -9.51 2.30
C ASP A 6 -4.32 -8.09 2.80
N HIS A 7 -3.61 -7.65 3.83
CA HIS A 7 -3.63 -6.26 4.29
C HIS A 7 -3.19 -5.28 3.19
N LEU A 8 -2.14 -5.59 2.43
CA LEU A 8 -1.67 -4.72 1.34
C LEU A 8 -2.57 -4.77 0.10
N LEU A 9 -3.18 -5.92 -0.19
CA LEU A 9 -4.13 -6.07 -1.29
C LEU A 9 -5.46 -5.37 -1.02
N SER A 10 -5.82 -5.19 0.25
CA SER A 10 -6.98 -4.41 0.69
C SER A 10 -6.68 -2.92 0.89
N ALA A 11 -5.54 -2.42 0.41
CA ALA A 11 -5.22 -0.99 0.46
C ALA A 11 -6.31 -0.16 -0.27
N PRO A 12 -6.74 0.97 0.31
CA PRO A 12 -7.68 1.86 -0.36
C PRO A 12 -7.10 2.39 -1.67
N ALA A 13 -7.97 2.67 -2.63
CA ALA A 13 -7.55 3.33 -3.87
C ALA A 13 -6.97 4.70 -3.55
N ALA A 14 -5.82 5.03 -4.16
CA ALA A 14 -5.24 6.35 -4.02
C ALA A 14 -6.20 7.40 -4.61
N PRO A 15 -6.43 8.54 -3.92
CA PRO A 15 -7.16 9.64 -4.51
C PRO A 15 -6.40 10.21 -5.72
N ALA A 16 -7.13 10.84 -6.65
CA ALA A 16 -6.55 11.40 -7.86
C ALA A 16 -5.49 12.48 -7.58
N THR A 17 -5.57 13.12 -6.42
CA THR A 17 -4.57 14.07 -5.94
C THR A 17 -4.35 13.84 -4.46
N ILE A 18 -3.08 13.68 -4.08
CA ILE A 18 -2.67 13.52 -2.68
C ILE A 18 -1.97 14.81 -2.27
N THR A 19 -2.49 15.44 -1.21
CA THR A 19 -1.85 16.62 -0.61
C THR A 19 -0.88 16.19 0.48
N LEU A 20 0.31 16.80 0.48
CA LEU A 20 1.32 16.59 1.51
C LEU A 20 1.45 17.83 2.38
N ALA A 21 1.69 17.61 3.67
CA ALA A 21 2.07 18.65 4.63
C ALA A 21 3.53 18.44 5.06
N GLN A 22 4.21 19.52 5.42
CA GLN A 22 5.57 19.49 5.94
C GLN A 22 5.62 20.14 7.34
N PRO A 23 5.19 19.41 8.39
CA PRO A 23 5.21 19.93 9.76
C PRO A 23 6.63 20.03 10.33
N SER A 24 7.60 19.32 9.75
CA SER A 24 9.02 19.34 10.14
C SER A 24 9.90 18.96 8.94
N VAL A 25 11.01 18.25 9.12
CA VAL A 25 11.90 17.83 8.03
C VAL A 25 11.18 16.93 7.02
N TYR A 26 10.27 16.06 7.48
CA TYR A 26 9.60 15.07 6.63
C TYR A 26 8.23 15.52 6.14
N TYR A 27 7.89 15.07 4.93
CA TYR A 27 6.55 15.20 4.37
C TYR A 27 5.63 14.06 4.85
N VAL A 28 4.44 14.45 5.29
CA VAL A 28 3.34 13.57 5.71
C VAL A 28 2.14 13.76 4.79
N PHE A 29 1.25 12.77 4.71
CA PHE A 29 -0.04 13.00 4.09
C PHE A 29 -0.83 14.03 4.91
N ALA A 30 -1.41 15.01 4.23
CA ALA A 30 -2.23 16.02 4.89
C ALA A 30 -3.56 15.42 5.39
N ASP A 31 -4.05 14.36 4.73
CA ASP A 31 -5.20 13.59 5.18
C ASP A 31 -4.80 12.65 6.32
N PRO A 32 -5.34 12.83 7.55
CA PRO A 32 -5.02 11.98 8.69
C PRO A 32 -5.36 10.50 8.49
N ALA A 33 -6.39 10.19 7.70
CA ALA A 33 -6.76 8.82 7.41
C ALA A 33 -5.68 8.13 6.57
N LEU A 34 -5.12 8.82 5.58
CA LEU A 34 -4.01 8.30 4.77
C LEU A 34 -2.70 8.22 5.57
N GLU A 35 -2.44 9.16 6.48
CA GLU A 35 -1.21 9.14 7.30
C GLU A 35 -1.24 8.04 8.37
N ALA A 36 -2.43 7.67 8.87
CA ALA A 36 -2.64 6.60 9.83
C ALA A 36 -2.55 5.18 9.22
N GLU A 37 -2.52 5.04 7.89
CA GLU A 37 -2.36 3.75 7.24
C GLU A 37 -1.03 3.07 7.57
N SER A 38 -0.98 1.75 7.40
CA SER A 38 0.26 1.01 7.59
C SER A 38 1.36 1.47 6.63
N ALA A 39 2.62 1.33 7.05
CA ALA A 39 3.77 1.76 6.24
C ALA A 39 3.73 1.21 4.80
N GLY A 40 3.34 -0.06 4.62
CA GLY A 40 3.23 -0.67 3.30
C GLY A 40 2.11 -0.07 2.44
N ARG A 41 0.95 0.26 3.02
CA ARG A 41 -0.12 0.96 2.30
C ARG A 41 0.27 2.40 1.95
N LYS A 42 0.96 3.08 2.86
CA LYS A 42 1.55 4.41 2.60
C LYS A 42 2.58 4.39 1.47
N LEU A 43 3.34 3.31 1.31
CA LEU A 43 4.24 3.13 0.17
C LEU A 43 3.46 2.94 -1.13
N LEU A 44 2.41 2.11 -1.15
CA LEU A 44 1.56 1.96 -2.32
C LEU A 44 0.95 3.30 -2.77
N LEU A 45 0.48 4.11 -1.83
CA LEU A 45 -0.03 5.46 -2.10
C LEU A 45 1.05 6.37 -2.71
N ARG A 46 2.26 6.39 -2.12
CA ARG A 46 3.39 7.23 -2.59
C ARG A 46 3.89 6.85 -3.98
N MET A 47 3.76 5.59 -4.38
CA MET A 47 4.21 5.11 -5.69
C MET A 47 3.28 5.50 -6.84
N GLY A 48 2.05 5.94 -6.55
CA GLY A 48 1.01 6.26 -7.52
C GLY A 48 0.29 5.02 -8.08
N PRO A 49 -0.87 5.22 -8.73
CA PRO A 49 -1.80 4.13 -9.07
C PRO A 49 -1.21 3.09 -10.02
N GLY A 50 -0.44 3.51 -11.02
CA GLY A 50 0.16 2.58 -12.00
C GLY A 50 1.19 1.64 -11.37
N ASN A 51 2.08 2.17 -10.52
CA ASN A 51 3.07 1.35 -9.85
C ASN A 51 2.45 0.50 -8.73
N ALA A 52 1.49 1.05 -7.98
CA ALA A 52 0.75 0.30 -6.98
C ALA A 52 0.03 -0.91 -7.59
N ALA A 53 -0.62 -0.74 -8.74
CA ALA A 53 -1.29 -1.84 -9.44
C ALA A 53 -0.31 -2.96 -9.84
N ARG A 54 0.88 -2.60 -10.34
CA ARG A 54 1.94 -3.57 -10.68
C ARG A 54 2.44 -4.34 -9.45
N VAL A 55 2.65 -3.65 -8.33
CA VAL A 55 3.05 -4.28 -7.06
C VAL A 55 1.96 -5.19 -6.54
N GLN A 56 0.70 -4.74 -6.53
CA GLN A 56 -0.43 -5.55 -6.09
C GLN A 56 -0.65 -6.80 -6.95
N ALA A 57 -0.45 -6.71 -8.27
CA ALA A 57 -0.48 -7.88 -9.15
C ALA A 57 0.58 -8.91 -8.74
N LYS A 58 1.81 -8.47 -8.43
CA LYS A 58 2.87 -9.37 -7.96
C LYS A 58 2.59 -9.95 -6.57
N LEU A 59 2.01 -9.15 -5.67
CA LEU A 59 1.58 -9.61 -4.36
C LEU A 59 0.53 -10.73 -4.46
N LYS A 60 -0.43 -10.64 -5.41
CA LYS A 60 -1.40 -11.71 -5.68
C LYS A 60 -0.73 -13.00 -6.15
N GLU A 61 0.25 -12.89 -7.05
CA GLU A 61 1.04 -14.04 -7.52
C GLU A 61 1.77 -14.71 -6.36
N ILE A 62 2.45 -13.92 -5.52
CA ILE A 62 3.18 -14.41 -4.34
C ILE A 62 2.22 -15.09 -3.36
N ARG A 63 1.08 -14.45 -3.05
CA ARG A 63 0.05 -15.01 -2.17
C ARG A 63 -0.39 -16.39 -2.63
N ASN A 64 -0.71 -16.54 -3.92
CA ASN A 64 -1.18 -17.80 -4.48
C ASN A 64 -0.12 -18.90 -4.38
N ARG A 65 1.15 -18.56 -4.64
CA ARG A 65 2.26 -19.53 -4.50
C ARG A 65 2.46 -19.99 -3.07
N ILE A 66 2.40 -19.06 -2.10
CA ILE A 66 2.52 -19.40 -0.68
C ILE A 66 1.32 -20.24 -0.23
N ALA A 67 0.09 -19.86 -0.62
CA ALA A 67 -1.12 -20.59 -0.23
C ALA A 67 -1.25 -21.98 -0.88
N ALA A 68 -0.69 -22.16 -2.08
CA ALA A 68 -0.72 -23.44 -2.80
C ALA A 68 0.41 -24.40 -2.38
N THR A 69 1.37 -23.96 -1.57
CA THR A 69 2.42 -24.83 -1.05
C THR A 69 1.84 -25.59 0.16
N PRO A 70 1.66 -26.92 0.09
CA PRO A 70 1.30 -27.70 1.28
C PRO A 70 2.45 -27.61 2.27
N ASN A 71 2.16 -27.36 3.54
CA ASN A 71 3.14 -27.52 4.62
C ASN A 71 3.57 -28.98 4.75
#